data_AF-A0A7C2ZZ62-F1
#
_entry.id   AF-A0A7C2ZZ62-F1
#
_cell.length_a   1.000
_cell.length_b   1.000
_cell.length_c   1.000
_cell.angle_alpha   90.00
_cell.angle_beta   90.00
_cell.angle_gamma   90.00
#
_symmetry.space_group_name_H-M   'P 1'
#
loop_
_entity.id
_entity.type
_entity.pdbx_description
1 polymer ?
#
loop_
_entity_poly.entity_id
_entity_poly.type
_entity_poly.pdbx_seq_one_letter_code
_entity_poly.pdbx_strand_id
1 'polypeptide(L)'
;MSGEWDTRRERIVSLLRESEGPLSVDQISRILELDPKDVLEDLRHIARSLQRSREQLVALPPKCLKCGYVFNLDKPKSPSKCPKCKSEWIAKPLFKVVPR
;
A
#
# COMPACT_ATOMS: atom_id res chain seq x y z
N MET A 1 1.55 -4.13 28.94
CA MET A 1 1.97 -2.80 28.41
C MET A 1 1.59 -2.79 26.95
N SER A 2 0.49 -2.10 26.66
CA SER A 2 -0.16 -2.01 25.36
C SER A 2 0.77 -1.27 24.41
N GLY A 3 1.05 -1.86 23.25
CA GLY A 3 2.01 -1.31 22.30
C GLY A 3 1.66 0.12 21.91
N GLU A 4 2.68 0.97 21.87
CA GLU A 4 2.64 2.32 21.30
C GLU A 4 2.28 2.25 19.81
N TRP A 5 0.98 2.13 19.54
CA TRP A 5 0.42 2.51 18.26
C TRP A 5 0.20 4.00 18.31
N ASP A 6 1.04 4.74 17.57
CA ASP A 6 0.83 6.16 17.36
C ASP A 6 -0.55 6.38 16.71
N THR A 7 -1.29 7.39 17.18
CA THR A 7 -2.63 7.75 16.63
C THR A 7 -2.63 7.87 15.10
N ARG A 8 -1.49 8.24 14.49
CA ARG A 8 -1.31 8.27 13.03
C ARG A 8 -1.50 6.90 12.38
N ARG A 9 -0.87 5.85 12.93
CA ARG A 9 -0.94 4.47 12.38
C ARG A 9 -2.33 3.88 12.55
N GLU A 10 -2.98 4.15 13.67
CA GLU A 10 -4.37 3.71 13.91
C GLU A 10 -5.34 4.35 12.91
N ARG A 11 -5.15 5.64 12.59
CA ARG A 11 -5.94 6.32 11.56
C ARG A 11 -5.74 5.69 10.18
N ILE A 12 -4.51 5.33 9.83
CA ILE A 12 -4.21 4.64 8.56
C ILE A 12 -4.90 3.26 8.51
N VAL A 13 -4.80 2.46 9.56
CA VAL A 13 -5.44 1.13 9.62
C VAL A 13 -6.95 1.25 9.53
N SER A 14 -7.54 2.16 10.30
CA SER A 14 -9.00 2.38 10.30
C SER A 14 -9.47 2.79 8.92
N LEU A 15 -8.79 3.75 8.28
CA LEU A 15 -9.08 4.18 6.92
C LEU A 15 -9.03 3.02 5.92
N LEU A 16 -7.98 2.19 5.97
CA LEU A 16 -7.81 1.05 5.06
C LEU A 16 -8.81 -0.09 5.32
N ARG A 17 -9.32 -0.18 6.55
CA ARG A 17 -10.35 -1.15 6.94
C ARG A 17 -11.74 -0.67 6.50
N GLU A 18 -12.04 0.61 6.68
CA GLU A 18 -13.31 1.24 6.32
C GLU A 18 -13.42 1.51 4.81
N SER A 19 -12.31 1.65 4.10
CA SER A 19 -12.32 1.88 2.66
C SER A 19 -12.86 0.68 1.90
N GLU A 20 -13.85 0.92 1.02
CA GLU A 20 -14.43 -0.12 0.15
C GLU A 20 -13.37 -0.80 -0.74
N GLY A 21 -12.37 -0.04 -1.21
CA GLY A 21 -11.32 -0.51 -2.14
C GLY A 21 -9.90 -0.34 -1.60
N PRO A 22 -8.89 -0.93 -2.27
CA PRO A 22 -7.49 -0.71 -1.92
C PRO A 22 -7.06 0.73 -2.27
N LEU A 23 -6.31 1.37 -1.36
CA LEU A 23 -5.90 2.77 -1.49
C LEU A 23 -4.39 2.89 -1.74
N SER A 24 -4.00 3.85 -2.57
CA SER A 24 -2.59 4.23 -2.75
C SER A 24 -2.08 5.09 -1.59
N VAL A 25 -0.76 5.14 -1.42
CA VAL A 25 -0.09 6.06 -0.47
C VAL A 25 -0.56 7.51 -0.68
N ASP A 26 -0.72 7.92 -1.93
CA ASP A 26 -1.17 9.27 -2.30
C ASP A 26 -2.59 9.57 -1.79
N GLN A 27 -3.50 8.59 -1.93
CA GLN A 27 -4.87 8.72 -1.43
C GLN A 27 -4.90 8.77 0.10
N ILE A 28 -4.16 7.89 0.77
CA ILE A 28 -4.07 7.88 2.25
C ILE A 28 -3.50 9.21 2.75
N SER A 29 -2.40 9.67 2.14
CA SER A 29 -1.77 10.96 2.40
C SER A 29 -2.76 12.11 2.25
N ARG A 30 -3.56 12.11 1.18
CA ARG A 30 -4.55 13.17 0.93
C ARG A 30 -5.75 13.13 1.87
N ILE A 31 -6.20 11.94 2.28
CA ILE A 31 -7.34 11.76 3.18
C ILE A 31 -6.96 12.10 4.63
N LEU A 32 -5.76 11.71 5.05
CA LEU A 32 -5.28 11.93 6.43
C LEU A 32 -4.40 13.17 6.58
N GLU A 33 -4.16 13.89 5.48
CA GLU A 33 -3.27 15.07 5.40
C GLU A 33 -1.86 14.78 5.95
N LEU A 34 -1.32 13.61 5.59
CA LEU A 34 0.00 13.11 6.01
C LEU A 34 1.00 13.18 4.87
N ASP A 35 2.30 13.25 5.20
CA ASP A 35 3.33 13.13 4.16
C ASP A 35 3.34 11.72 3.55
N PRO A 36 3.44 11.58 2.22
CA PRO A 36 3.53 10.27 1.57
C PRO A 36 4.67 9.38 2.11
N LYS A 37 5.79 9.98 2.52
CA LYS A 37 6.93 9.23 3.08
C LYS A 37 6.59 8.65 4.45
N ASP A 38 5.92 9.44 5.29
CA ASP A 38 5.44 9.02 6.60
C ASP A 38 4.44 7.87 6.48
N VAL A 39 3.47 8.00 5.56
CA VAL A 39 2.49 6.94 5.28
C VAL A 39 3.20 5.66 4.84
N LEU A 40 4.21 5.75 3.97
CA LEU A 40 4.96 4.57 3.51
C LEU A 40 5.76 3.91 4.64
N GLU A 41 6.32 4.69 5.54
CA GLU A 41 6.99 4.18 6.74
C GLU A 41 5.98 3.50 7.67
N ASP A 42 4.88 4.18 7.99
CA ASP A 42 3.82 3.63 8.84
C ASP A 42 3.24 2.34 8.29
N LEU A 43 2.98 2.24 6.98
CA LEU A 43 2.49 1.02 6.34
C LEU A 43 3.44 -0.17 6.58
N ARG A 44 4.77 0.06 6.60
CA ARG A 44 5.75 -0.99 6.95
C ARG A 44 5.63 -1.41 8.40
N HIS A 45 5.43 -0.46 9.32
CA HIS A 45 5.21 -0.76 10.74
C HIS A 45 3.89 -1.49 10.97
N ILE A 46 2.82 -1.03 10.33
CA ILE A 46 1.48 -1.63 10.37
C ILE A 46 1.54 -3.07 9.87
N ALA A 47 2.21 -3.34 8.73
CA ALA A 47 2.36 -4.70 8.21
C ALA A 47 2.97 -5.65 9.25
N ARG A 48 4.05 -5.21 9.92
CA ARG A 48 4.68 -5.98 11.00
C ARG A 48 3.81 -6.14 12.24
N SER A 49 3.05 -5.11 12.60
CA SER A 49 2.16 -5.17 13.75
C SER A 49 0.97 -6.10 13.51
N LEU A 50 0.37 -6.03 12.30
CA LEU A 50 -0.77 -6.85 11.91
C LEU A 50 -0.41 -8.33 11.75
N GLN A 51 0.85 -8.68 11.49
CA GLN A 51 1.28 -10.09 11.49
C GLN A 51 0.96 -10.84 12.81
N ARG A 52 0.83 -10.11 13.92
CA ARG A 52 0.46 -10.68 15.23
C ARG A 52 -1.05 -10.66 15.50
N SER A 53 -1.84 -10.06 14.61
CA SER A 53 -3.29 -9.92 14.69
C SER A 53 -4.01 -10.88 13.73
N ARG A 54 -5.35 -10.90 13.76
CA ARG A 54 -6.20 -11.65 12.81
C ARG A 54 -6.41 -10.92 11.48
N GLU A 55 -5.53 -9.99 11.14
CA GLU A 55 -5.63 -9.15 9.96
C GLU A 55 -4.27 -9.07 9.29
N GLN A 56 -4.26 -8.72 8.01
CA GLN A 56 -3.03 -8.56 7.25
C GLN A 56 -3.13 -7.36 6.31
N LEU A 57 -2.01 -6.65 6.18
CA LEU A 57 -1.87 -5.60 5.17
C LEU A 57 -1.43 -6.25 3.85
N VAL A 58 -2.30 -6.17 2.85
CA VAL A 58 -2.04 -6.66 1.50
C VAL A 58 -1.65 -5.49 0.60
N ALA A 59 -0.48 -5.59 -0.02
CA ALA A 59 -0.03 -4.66 -1.05
C ALA A 59 -0.36 -5.25 -2.43
N LEU A 60 -1.25 -4.60 -3.17
CA LEU A 60 -1.53 -4.95 -4.55
C LEU A 60 -0.39 -4.44 -5.45
N PRO A 61 0.17 -5.30 -6.30
CA PRO A 61 1.27 -4.94 -7.18
C PRO A 61 0.85 -3.82 -8.15
N PRO A 62 1.80 -2.96 -8.53
CA PRO A 62 1.56 -1.96 -9.56
C PRO A 62 1.20 -2.66 -10.88
N LYS A 63 0.24 -2.09 -11.62
CA LYS A 63 -0.20 -2.59 -12.92
C LYS A 63 -0.01 -1.52 -14.01
N CYS A 64 0.34 -1.94 -15.22
CA CYS A 64 0.40 -1.02 -16.34
C CYS A 64 -1.03 -0.62 -16.75
N LEU A 65 -1.33 0.69 -16.71
CA LEU A 65 -2.64 1.22 -17.09
C LEU A 65 -2.90 1.14 -18.61
N LYS A 66 -1.84 1.01 -19.42
CA LYS A 66 -1.95 0.92 -20.88
C LYS A 66 -2.26 -0.49 -21.38
N CYS A 67 -1.66 -1.52 -20.79
CA CYS A 67 -1.76 -2.90 -21.30
C CYS A 67 -2.22 -3.93 -20.26
N GLY A 68 -2.49 -3.52 -19.03
CA GLY A 68 -2.92 -4.41 -17.94
C GLY A 68 -1.84 -5.30 -17.35
N TYR A 69 -0.57 -5.14 -17.76
CA TYR A 69 0.53 -5.98 -17.25
C TYR A 69 0.75 -5.73 -15.74
N VAL A 70 0.58 -6.77 -14.92
CA VAL A 70 0.83 -6.73 -13.48
C VAL A 70 2.31 -6.98 -13.23
N PHE A 71 2.98 -6.05 -12.55
CA PHE A 71 4.40 -6.18 -12.25
C PHE A 71 4.59 -7.11 -11.04
N ASN A 72 5.36 -8.19 -11.23
CA ASN A 72 5.79 -9.03 -10.12
C ASN A 72 6.87 -8.31 -9.32
N LEU A 73 6.56 -8.02 -8.05
CA LEU A 73 7.46 -7.40 -7.08
C LEU A 73 8.67 -8.31 -6.72
N ASP A 74 8.63 -9.58 -7.12
CA ASP A 74 9.67 -10.58 -6.87
C ASP A 74 10.93 -10.39 -7.73
N LYS A 75 10.82 -9.66 -8.87
CA LYS A 75 11.96 -9.40 -9.74
C LYS A 75 12.66 -8.09 -9.34
N PRO A 76 13.95 -8.11 -8.96
CA PRO A 76 14.69 -6.94 -8.48
C PRO A 76 14.96 -5.87 -9.56
N LYS A 77 14.64 -6.16 -10.83
CA LYS A 77 14.67 -5.16 -11.90
C LYS A 77 13.27 -4.59 -12.07
N SER A 78 12.91 -3.57 -11.27
CA SER A 78 11.74 -2.72 -11.53
C SER A 78 12.02 -1.93 -12.81
N PRO A 79 11.48 -2.34 -13.96
CA PRO A 79 11.80 -1.65 -15.20
C PRO A 79 11.00 -0.35 -15.21
N SER A 80 11.64 0.80 -15.46
CA SER A 80 10.97 2.10 -15.59
C SER A 80 9.91 2.13 -16.70
N LYS A 81 9.91 1.11 -17.57
CA LYS A 81 8.98 0.93 -18.68
C LYS A 81 8.34 -0.44 -18.60
N CYS A 82 7.07 -0.54 -18.95
CA CYS A 82 6.39 -1.83 -19.05
C CYS A 82 7.11 -2.74 -20.06
N PRO A 83 7.49 -3.98 -19.70
CA PRO A 83 8.18 -4.88 -20.64
C PRO A 83 7.31 -5.28 -21.84
N LYS A 84 5.98 -5.22 -21.70
CA LYS A 84 5.04 -5.61 -22.75
C LYS A 84 4.74 -4.48 -23.75
N CYS A 85 4.55 -3.25 -23.27
CA CYS A 85 4.10 -2.12 -24.10
C CYS A 85 5.02 -0.90 -24.08
N LYS A 86 6.13 -0.96 -23.34
CA LYS A 86 7.13 0.10 -23.13
C LYS A 86 6.58 1.41 -22.56
N SER A 87 5.35 1.40 -22.04
CA SER A 87 4.73 2.58 -21.43
C SER A 87 5.27 2.83 -20.03
N GLU A 88 5.38 4.11 -19.67
CA GLU A 88 5.74 4.60 -18.34
C GLU A 88 4.49 4.82 -17.46
N TRP A 89 3.28 4.56 -18.00
CA TRP A 89 2.02 4.65 -17.25
C TRP A 89 1.81 3.40 -16.40
N ILE A 90 2.49 3.40 -15.26
CA ILE A 90 2.46 2.35 -14.24
C ILE A 90 1.65 2.86 -13.05
N ALA A 91 0.63 2.11 -12.64
CA ALA A 91 -0.16 2.43 -11.45
C ALA A 91 0.71 2.34 -10.19
N LYS A 92 0.43 3.18 -9.20
CA LYS A 92 1.07 3.10 -7.88
C LYS A 92 0.65 1.81 -7.17
N PRO A 93 1.48 1.25 -6.27
CA PRO A 93 1.06 0.16 -5.40
C PRO A 93 -0.12 0.60 -4.54
N LEU A 94 -1.09 -0.30 -4.37
CA LEU A 94 -2.27 -0.07 -3.54
C LEU A 94 -2.19 -0.95 -2.30
N PHE A 95 -2.76 -0.49 -1.20
CA PHE A 95 -2.73 -1.16 0.09
C PHE A 95 -4.15 -1.38 0.59
N LYS A 96 -4.40 -2.53 1.20
CA LYS A 96 -5.68 -2.84 1.85
C LYS A 96 -5.45 -3.69 3.09
N VAL A 97 -6.20 -3.42 4.14
CA VAL A 97 -6.27 -4.29 5.31
C VAL A 97 -7.38 -5.31 5.06
N VAL A 98 -7.05 -6.60 5.17
CA VAL A 98 -8.03 -7.67 5.06
C VAL A 98 -7.95 -8.56 6.29
N PRO A 99 -9.09 -9.09 6.78
CA PRO A 99 -9.07 -10.13 7.79
C PRO A 99 -8.35 -11.37 7.25
N ARG A 100 -7.58 -12.03 8.11
CA ARG A 100 -6.83 -13.25 7.81
C ARG A 100 -7.72 -14.48 7.93
#